data_AF-E1KUI1-F1
#
_entry.id   AF-E1KUI1-F1
#
_cell.length_a   1.000
_cell.length_b   1.000
_cell.length_c   1.000
_cell.angle_alpha   90.00
_cell.angle_beta   90.00
_cell.angle_gamma   90.00
#
_symmetry.space_group_name_H-M   'P 1'
#
loop_
_entity.id
_entity.type
_entity.pdbx_description
1 polymer ?
#
loop_
_entity_poly.entity_id
_entity_poly.type
_entity_poly.pdbx_seq_one_letter_code
_entity_poly.pdbx_strand_id
1 'polypeptide(L)'
;MERYWRCETSLQEEEILRSFFSQEDVPANLLPYKELFSYEQTEKATEILGEDFDKKILGMVNEDHPVKARVITMRQRLMPLFKAAAVVAIILTLQNALQGALTDEQAAQQPTMTPIENTANKGAAVAKIDSAKIDSAQQAQAIAPSDVN
;
A
#
# COMPACT_ATOMS: atom_id res chain seq x y z
N MET A 1 19.68 29.01 29.41
CA MET A 1 20.10 27.68 29.92
C MET A 1 18.96 26.97 30.66
N GLU A 2 18.08 27.72 31.30
CA GLU A 2 16.92 27.30 32.10
C GLU A 2 15.97 26.39 31.32
N ARG A 3 15.74 26.65 30.02
CA ARG A 3 14.95 25.77 29.15
C ARG A 3 15.64 24.45 28.85
N TYR A 4 16.96 24.46 28.65
CA TYR A 4 17.75 23.24 28.46
C TYR A 4 17.65 22.34 29.70
N TRP A 5 17.77 22.93 30.89
CA TRP A 5 17.58 22.20 32.16
C TRP A 5 16.17 21.69 32.39
N ARG A 6 15.17 22.31 31.78
CA ARG A 6 13.77 21.85 31.81
C ARG A 6 13.43 20.88 30.67
N CYS A 7 14.42 20.51 29.84
CA CYS A 7 14.23 19.67 28.65
C CYS A 7 13.20 20.23 27.66
N GLU A 8 13.16 21.56 27.51
CA GLU A 8 12.24 22.28 26.61
C GLU A 8 12.93 22.89 25.39
N THR A 9 14.21 22.59 25.18
CA THR A 9 14.96 23.07 24.01
C THR A 9 14.66 22.24 22.77
N SER A 10 14.65 22.89 21.60
CA SER A 10 14.63 22.17 20.32
C SER A 10 16.03 21.73 19.90
N LEU A 11 16.11 20.80 18.94
CA LEU A 11 17.40 20.32 18.41
C LEU A 11 18.27 21.46 17.83
N GLN A 12 17.65 22.44 17.19
CA GLN A 12 18.33 23.62 16.65
C GLN A 12 18.88 24.51 17.77
N GLU A 13 18.12 24.70 18.84
CA GLU A 13 18.56 25.47 20.00
C GLU A 13 19.75 24.80 20.71
N GLU A 14 19.72 23.48 20.82
CA GLU A 14 20.84 22.71 21.37
C GLU A 14 22.08 22.74 20.48
N GLU A 15 21.93 22.78 19.15
CA GLU A 15 23.05 22.97 18.22
C GLU A 15 23.71 24.35 18.40
N ILE A 16 22.90 25.38 18.64
CA ILE A 16 23.40 26.71 18.99
C ILE A 16 24.15 26.67 20.32
N LEU A 17 23.62 25.99 21.34
CA LEU A 17 24.30 25.83 22.63
C LEU A 17 25.64 25.11 22.46
N ARG A 18 25.67 23.99 21.73
CA ARG A 18 26.91 23.27 21.41
C ARG A 18 27.93 24.18 20.72
N SER A 19 27.49 24.92 19.70
CA SER A 19 28.35 25.86 18.96
C SER A 19 28.87 27.00 19.84
N PHE A 20 28.04 27.54 20.73
CA PHE A 20 28.42 28.59 21.67
C PHE A 20 29.50 28.11 22.66
N PHE A 21 29.31 26.94 23.27
CA PHE A 21 30.26 26.38 24.24
C PHE A 21 31.54 25.82 23.60
N SER A 22 31.53 25.54 22.30
CA SER A 22 32.73 25.18 21.54
C SER A 22 33.69 26.36 21.32
N GLN A 23 33.27 27.61 21.60
CA GLN A 23 34.12 28.79 21.46
C GLN A 23 35.14 28.91 22.61
N GLU A 24 36.24 29.62 22.36
CA GLU A 24 37.27 29.88 23.38
C GLU A 24 36.80 30.90 24.43
N ASP A 25 35.99 31.88 24.03
CA ASP A 25 35.51 32.97 24.88
C ASP A 25 34.10 32.68 25.43
N VAL A 26 34.04 31.93 26.53
CA VAL A 26 32.78 31.64 27.26
C VAL A 26 32.77 32.42 28.58
N PRO A 27 31.67 33.11 28.92
CA PRO A 27 31.54 33.86 30.18
C PRO A 27 31.83 33.01 31.43
N ALA A 28 32.46 33.62 32.44
CA ALA A 28 32.93 32.91 33.64
C ALA A 28 31.84 32.16 34.42
N ASN A 29 30.60 32.67 34.39
CA ASN A 29 29.44 32.02 35.01
C ASN A 29 28.96 30.76 34.27
N LEU A 30 29.37 30.59 33.01
CA LEU A 30 28.99 29.48 32.14
C LEU A 30 30.13 28.49 31.88
N LEU A 31 31.37 28.84 32.22
CA LEU A 31 32.54 27.96 32.15
C LEU A 31 32.33 26.57 32.74
N PRO A 32 31.66 26.38 33.92
CA PRO A 32 31.45 25.05 34.48
C PRO A 32 30.64 24.12 33.58
N TYR A 33 29.82 24.67 32.68
CA TYR A 33 28.98 23.89 31.78
C TYR A 33 29.63 23.63 30.42
N LYS A 34 30.81 24.21 30.15
CA LYS A 34 31.50 24.02 28.86
C LYS A 34 31.77 22.54 28.58
N GLU A 35 32.22 21.81 29.59
CA GLU A 35 32.51 20.38 29.47
C GLU A 35 31.29 19.52 29.12
N LEU A 36 30.09 19.95 29.52
CA LEU A 36 28.86 19.24 29.19
C LEU A 36 28.58 19.23 27.67
N PHE A 37 28.93 20.32 26.99
CA PHE A 37 28.68 20.48 25.56
C PHE A 37 29.89 20.12 24.70
N SER A 38 31.12 20.13 25.24
CA SER A 38 32.32 19.67 24.54
C SER A 38 32.40 18.14 24.47
N TYR A 39 31.98 17.44 25.53
CA TYR A 39 32.09 15.99 25.63
C TYR A 39 31.43 15.25 24.45
N GLU A 40 30.20 15.65 24.08
CA GLU A 40 29.50 15.06 22.94
C GLU A 40 30.26 15.25 21.61
N GLN A 41 31.00 16.35 21.46
CA GLN A 41 31.73 16.67 20.24
C GLN A 41 33.04 15.88 20.13
N THR A 42 33.70 15.65 21.26
CA THR A 42 35.03 15.00 21.32
C THR A 42 34.95 13.48 21.36
N GLU A 43 33.99 12.91 22.10
CA GLU A 43 33.94 11.45 22.35
C GLU A 43 33.18 10.67 21.27
N LYS A 44 32.22 11.29 20.55
CA LYS A 44 31.52 10.65 19.41
C LYS A 44 32.49 10.14 18.33
N ALA A 45 33.69 10.70 18.25
CA ALA A 45 34.71 10.29 17.29
C ALA A 45 35.63 9.17 17.82
N THR A 46 35.71 8.96 19.12
CA THR A 46 36.79 8.19 19.76
C THR A 46 36.29 6.90 20.40
N GLU A 47 35.08 6.87 20.96
CA GLU A 47 34.56 5.72 21.69
C GLU A 47 33.44 5.01 20.90
N ILE A 48 33.84 4.35 19.81
CA ILE A 48 32.94 3.47 19.05
C ILE A 48 32.91 2.12 19.77
N LEU A 49 31.70 1.63 20.09
CA LEU A 49 31.53 0.31 20.66
C LEU A 49 31.95 -0.74 19.63
N GLY A 50 32.71 -1.74 20.07
CA GLY A 50 33.19 -2.81 19.19
C GLY A 50 32.07 -3.73 18.70
N GLU A 51 32.34 -4.49 17.63
CA GLU A 51 31.37 -5.41 17.01
C GLU A 51 30.81 -6.47 17.98
N ASP A 52 31.54 -6.81 19.04
CA ASP A 52 31.09 -7.73 20.08
C ASP A 52 29.86 -7.20 20.86
N PHE A 53 29.77 -5.89 21.07
CA PHE A 53 28.61 -5.28 21.71
C PHE A 53 27.38 -5.43 20.81
N ASP A 54 27.52 -5.08 19.54
CA ASP A 54 26.44 -5.18 18.55
C ASP A 54 25.93 -6.61 18.46
N LYS A 55 26.84 -7.59 18.38
CA LYS A 55 26.50 -9.02 18.35
C LYS A 55 25.73 -9.45 19.60
N LYS A 56 26.13 -8.95 20.78
CA LYS A 56 25.45 -9.25 22.05
C LYS A 56 24.04 -8.64 22.11
N ILE A 57 23.88 -7.37 21.72
CA ILE A 57 22.59 -6.69 21.71
C ILE A 57 21.65 -7.33 20.67
N LEU A 58 22.16 -7.59 19.47
CA LEU A 58 21.41 -8.24 18.41
C LEU A 58 20.97 -9.65 18.84
N GLY A 59 21.81 -10.38 19.57
CA GLY A 59 21.46 -11.67 20.16
C GLY A 59 20.37 -11.61 21.25
N MET A 60 20.27 -10.50 21.99
CA MET A 60 19.20 -10.28 22.98
C MET A 60 17.87 -9.87 22.32
N VAL A 61 17.92 -9.18 21.18
CA VAL A 61 16.74 -8.66 20.46
C VAL A 61 16.17 -9.70 19.49
N ASN A 62 17.03 -10.49 18.84
CA ASN A 62 16.63 -11.62 18.00
C ASN A 62 16.23 -12.84 18.83
N GLU A 63 15.41 -12.66 19.87
CA GLU A 63 14.60 -13.79 20.30
C GLU A 63 13.69 -14.15 19.12
N ASP A 64 13.99 -15.27 18.47
CA ASP A 64 13.21 -15.86 17.38
C ASP A 64 11.81 -16.18 17.90
N HIS A 65 10.96 -15.17 18.07
CA HIS A 65 9.54 -15.35 18.26
C HIS A 65 8.99 -15.82 16.92
N PRO A 66 8.49 -17.07 16.82
CA PRO A 66 7.95 -17.54 15.56
C PRO A 66 6.72 -16.71 15.22
N VAL A 67 6.90 -15.74 14.32
CA VAL A 67 5.78 -15.03 13.71
C VAL A 67 4.98 -16.08 12.94
N LYS A 68 3.70 -16.24 13.28
CA LYS A 68 2.78 -17.14 12.57
C LYS A 68 2.42 -16.52 11.21
N ALA A 69 3.41 -16.28 10.36
CA ALA A 69 3.23 -15.77 9.02
C ALA A 69 2.74 -16.91 8.11
N ARG A 70 1.42 -17.02 7.96
CA ARG A 70 0.80 -17.96 7.00
C ARG A 70 0.90 -17.36 5.60
N VAL A 71 1.86 -17.81 4.79
CA VAL A 71 1.93 -17.42 3.37
C VAL A 71 0.78 -18.11 2.63
N ILE A 72 -0.25 -17.34 2.25
CA ILE A 72 -1.35 -17.82 1.40
C ILE A 72 -1.00 -17.51 -0.05
N THR A 73 -0.96 -18.54 -0.90
CA THR A 73 -0.71 -18.36 -2.34
C THR A 73 -1.96 -17.85 -3.06
N MET A 74 -1.80 -17.08 -4.14
CA MET A 74 -2.94 -16.57 -4.94
C MET A 74 -3.86 -17.69 -5.43
N ARG A 75 -3.29 -18.86 -5.76
CA ARG A 75 -4.07 -20.05 -6.15
C ARG A 75 -5.01 -20.50 -5.02
N GLN A 76 -4.53 -20.51 -3.78
CA GLN A 76 -5.35 -20.89 -2.62
C GLN A 76 -6.47 -19.89 -2.34
N ARG A 77 -6.22 -18.60 -2.60
CA ARG A 77 -7.23 -17.53 -2.48
C ARG A 77 -8.34 -17.64 -3.54
N LEU A 78 -8.03 -18.13 -4.75
CA LEU A 78 -8.99 -18.26 -5.85
C LEU A 78 -9.73 -19.61 -5.88
N MET A 79 -9.22 -20.64 -5.19
CA MET A 79 -9.87 -21.95 -5.07
C MET A 79 -11.37 -21.92 -4.71
N PRO A 80 -11.88 -21.08 -3.78
CA PRO A 80 -13.32 -21.00 -3.51
C PRO A 80 -14.16 -20.50 -4.70
N LEU A 81 -13.61 -19.63 -5.56
CA LEU A 81 -14.31 -19.15 -6.76
C LEU A 81 -14.43 -20.25 -7.81
N PHE A 82 -13.38 -21.06 -7.99
CA PHE A 82 -13.43 -22.23 -8.87
C PHE A 82 -14.45 -23.26 -8.38
N LYS A 83 -14.60 -23.45 -7.07
CA LYS A 83 -15.65 -24.32 -6.50
C LYS A 83 -17.04 -23.78 -6.81
N ALA A 84 -17.28 -22.49 -6.62
CA ALA A 84 -18.57 -21.88 -6.95
C ALA A 84 -18.89 -21.96 -8.44
N ALA A 85 -17.91 -21.66 -9.30
CA ALA A 85 -18.07 -21.74 -10.75
C ALA A 85 -18.39 -23.16 -11.23
N ALA A 86 -17.78 -24.19 -10.65
CA ALA A 86 -18.07 -25.58 -10.99
C ALA A 86 -19.52 -25.98 -10.66
N VAL A 87 -20.04 -25.56 -9.50
CA VAL A 87 -21.43 -25.82 -9.12
C VAL A 87 -22.39 -25.14 -10.09
N VAL A 88 -22.15 -23.86 -10.41
CA VAL A 88 -22.95 -23.11 -11.38
C VAL A 88 -22.89 -23.76 -12.76
N ALA A 89 -21.70 -24.18 -13.21
CA ALA A 89 -21.54 -24.87 -14.48
C ALA A 89 -22.35 -26.18 -14.52
N ILE A 90 -22.28 -27.01 -13.47
CA ILE A 90 -23.07 -28.25 -13.37
C ILE A 90 -24.57 -27.94 -13.45
N ILE A 91 -25.06 -26.96 -12.69
CA ILE A 91 -26.48 -26.58 -12.71
C ILE A 91 -26.90 -26.13 -14.12
N LEU A 92 -26.12 -25.25 -14.76
CA LEU A 92 -26.40 -24.79 -16.12
C LEU A 92 -26.33 -25.92 -17.15
N THR A 93 -25.36 -26.84 -17.03
CA THR A 93 -25.24 -28.00 -17.91
C THR A 93 -26.43 -28.94 -17.76
N LEU A 94 -26.86 -29.23 -16.53
CA LEU A 94 -28.04 -30.07 -16.29
C LEU A 94 -29.31 -29.38 -16.78
N GLN A 95 -29.46 -28.08 -16.51
CA GLN A 95 -30.62 -27.31 -16.94
C GLN A 95 -30.74 -27.19 -18.47
N ASN A 96 -29.61 -27.06 -19.17
CA ASN A 96 -29.58 -27.09 -20.63
C ASN A 96 -29.83 -28.51 -21.18
N ALA A 97 -29.27 -29.55 -20.55
CA ALA A 97 -29.45 -30.94 -20.99
C ALA A 97 -30.90 -31.44 -20.79
N LEU A 98 -31.59 -31.03 -19.72
CA LEU A 98 -32.99 -31.36 -19.48
C LEU A 98 -33.92 -30.71 -20.52
N GLN A 99 -33.67 -29.45 -20.90
CA GLN A 99 -34.42 -28.79 -21.98
C GLN A 99 -34.13 -29.43 -23.34
N GLY A 100 -32.86 -29.77 -23.62
CA GLY A 100 -32.47 -30.51 -24.82
C GLY A 100 -33.16 -31.88 -24.90
N ALA A 101 -33.12 -32.67 -23.82
CA ALA A 101 -33.74 -34.00 -23.76
C ALA A 101 -35.28 -33.98 -23.84
N LEU A 102 -35.94 -32.93 -23.33
CA LEU A 102 -37.39 -32.74 -23.48
C LEU A 102 -37.79 -32.24 -24.88
N THR A 103 -36.87 -31.58 -25.60
CA THR A 103 -37.08 -31.10 -26.98
C THR A 103 -36.74 -32.20 -28.00
N ASP A 104 -35.84 -33.11 -27.66
CA ASP A 104 -35.43 -34.24 -28.52
C ASP A 104 -36.50 -35.34 -28.64
N GLU A 105 -37.47 -35.44 -27.71
CA GLU A 105 -38.63 -36.36 -27.82
C GLU A 105 -39.66 -35.94 -28.88
N GLN A 106 -39.61 -34.71 -29.41
CA GLN A 106 -40.54 -34.25 -30.45
C GLN A 106 -39.92 -34.17 -31.85
N ALA A 107 -38.65 -34.54 -32.01
CA ALA A 107 -37.93 -34.48 -33.30
C ALA A 107 -37.70 -35.87 -33.94
N ALA A 108 -38.39 -36.92 -33.49
CA ALA A 108 -38.28 -38.27 -34.06
C ALA A 108 -39.33 -38.56 -35.15
N GLN A 109 -39.47 -37.68 -36.15
CA GLN A 109 -40.08 -38.02 -37.45
C GLN A 109 -39.25 -37.39 -38.60
N GLN A 110 -38.71 -38.28 -39.44
CA GLN A 110 -37.75 -38.13 -40.56
C GLN A 110 -38.18 -37.12 -41.68
N PRO A 111 -37.40 -36.82 -42.76
CA PRO A 111 -36.09 -37.33 -43.20
C PRO A 111 -35.05 -36.26 -43.62
N THR A 112 -33.83 -36.74 -43.89
CA THR A 112 -32.68 -36.11 -44.57
C THR A 112 -33.04 -35.26 -45.80
N MET A 113 -32.43 -34.07 -45.98
CA MET A 113 -31.87 -33.53 -47.24
C MET A 113 -30.90 -32.34 -46.99
N THR A 114 -29.94 -32.19 -47.90
CA THR A 114 -28.66 -31.45 -47.97
C THR A 114 -28.65 -29.92 -47.74
N PRO A 115 -27.46 -29.30 -47.53
CA PRO A 115 -27.34 -27.88 -47.21
C PRO A 115 -27.41 -27.00 -48.46
N ILE A 116 -28.23 -25.94 -48.45
CA ILE A 116 -28.17 -24.87 -49.46
C ILE A 116 -28.36 -23.50 -48.79
N GLU A 117 -27.53 -22.58 -49.28
CA GLU A 117 -27.22 -21.23 -48.87
C GLU A 117 -28.27 -20.18 -49.32
N ASN A 118 -28.12 -18.96 -48.79
CA ASN A 118 -28.71 -17.67 -49.21
C ASN A 118 -30.17 -17.43 -48.77
N THR A 119 -30.52 -16.29 -48.16
CA THR A 119 -30.35 -14.93 -48.69
C THR A 119 -30.53 -13.86 -47.61
N ALA A 120 -29.93 -12.71 -47.91
CA ALA A 120 -29.92 -11.47 -47.15
C ALA A 120 -31.28 -11.01 -46.58
N ASN A 121 -31.24 -10.47 -45.36
CA ASN A 121 -32.06 -9.31 -45.04
C ASN A 121 -31.19 -8.21 -44.41
N LYS A 122 -31.04 -7.14 -45.17
CA LYS A 122 -30.29 -5.92 -44.88
C LYS A 122 -31.20 -4.99 -44.08
N GLY A 123 -31.00 -4.92 -42.77
CA GLY A 123 -31.48 -3.83 -41.92
C GLY A 123 -30.29 -3.07 -41.38
N ALA A 124 -30.06 -1.86 -41.88
CA ALA A 124 -28.98 -1.00 -41.43
C ALA A 124 -29.21 -0.51 -39.99
N ALA A 125 -28.26 -0.77 -39.10
CA ALA A 125 -28.02 0.07 -37.93
C ALA A 125 -26.50 0.10 -37.67
N VAL A 126 -25.87 1.09 -38.29
CA VAL A 126 -24.46 1.43 -38.14
C VAL A 126 -24.27 2.25 -36.87
N ALA A 127 -23.23 1.89 -36.10
CA ALA A 127 -22.43 2.71 -35.20
C ALA A 127 -23.11 3.52 -34.07
N LYS A 128 -22.67 3.25 -32.83
CA LYS A 128 -21.80 4.17 -32.07
C LYS A 128 -21.26 3.46 -30.83
N ILE A 129 -20.12 2.80 -31.01
CA ILE A 129 -19.13 2.64 -29.95
C ILE A 129 -18.38 3.98 -29.94
N ASP A 130 -18.68 4.84 -28.97
CA ASP A 130 -17.67 5.68 -28.32
C ASP A 130 -18.30 6.54 -27.22
N SER A 131 -17.85 6.35 -25.98
CA SER A 131 -17.63 7.40 -24.99
C SER A 131 -17.16 6.76 -23.69
N ALA A 132 -15.86 6.52 -23.61
CA ALA A 132 -15.16 6.58 -22.33
C ALA A 132 -15.30 8.02 -21.80
N LYS A 133 -16.17 8.23 -20.80
CA LYS A 133 -16.14 9.47 -20.02
C LYS A 133 -15.04 9.35 -18.99
N ILE A 134 -13.86 9.77 -19.41
CA ILE A 134 -12.74 10.14 -18.55
C ILE A 134 -13.11 11.38 -17.73
N ASP A 135 -12.68 11.32 -16.48
CA ASP A 135 -12.49 12.33 -15.44
C ASP A 135 -12.76 13.82 -15.76
N SER A 136 -13.40 14.48 -14.81
CA SER A 136 -13.13 15.90 -14.52
C SER A 136 -13.28 16.12 -13.02
N ALA A 137 -12.13 15.99 -12.35
CA ALA A 137 -11.89 16.54 -11.04
C ALA A 137 -11.86 18.08 -11.11
N GLN A 138 -12.13 18.68 -9.94
CA GLN A 138 -11.95 20.09 -9.55
C GLN A 138 -13.11 21.04 -9.81
N GLN A 139 -13.84 21.34 -8.73
CA GLN A 139 -13.85 22.73 -8.21
C GLN A 139 -14.20 22.74 -6.72
N ALA A 140 -13.17 22.66 -5.86
CA ALA A 140 -13.28 23.12 -4.48
C ALA A 140 -13.22 24.66 -4.52
N GLN A 141 -14.29 25.32 -4.10
CA GLN A 141 -14.35 26.77 -4.06
C GLN A 141 -13.40 27.32 -2.99
N ALA A 142 -12.75 28.41 -3.40
CA ALA A 142 -11.66 29.09 -2.75
C ALA A 142 -12.03 29.74 -1.42
N ILE A 143 -11.07 29.67 -0.50
CA ILE A 143 -10.85 30.57 0.61
C ILE A 143 -10.41 31.93 0.03
N ALA A 144 -11.02 33.03 0.47
CA ALA A 144 -10.49 34.38 0.31
C ALA A 144 -10.20 34.99 1.70
N PRO A 145 -9.04 35.63 1.90
CA PRO A 145 -8.61 36.21 3.17
C PRO A 145 -9.13 37.63 3.43
N SER A 146 -9.18 37.93 4.72
CA SER A 146 -9.22 39.22 5.45
C SER A 146 -8.90 40.51 4.69
N ASP A 147 -9.68 41.56 4.98
CA ASP A 147 -9.17 42.86 5.42
C ASP A 147 -10.19 43.58 6.32
N VAL A 148 -9.74 43.93 7.53
CA VAL A 148 -10.43 44.77 8.52
C VAL A 148 -9.75 46.14 8.48
N ASN A 149 -10.55 47.19 8.32
CA ASN A 149 -10.15 48.59 8.48
C ASN A 149 -10.72 49.12 9.80
#